data_AF-A0A6N8BAW9-F1
#
_entry.id   AF-A0A6N8BAW9-F1
#
_cell.length_a   1.000
_cell.length_b   1.000
_cell.length_c   1.000
_cell.angle_alpha   90.00
_cell.angle_beta   90.00
_cell.angle_gamma   90.00
#
_symmetry.space_group_name_H-M   'P 1'
#
loop_
_entity.id
_entity.type
_entity.pdbx_description
1 polymer ?
#
loop_
_entity_poly.entity_id
_entity_poly.type
_entity_poly.pdbx_seq_one_letter_code
_entity_poly.pdbx_strand_id
1 'polypeptide(L)'
;MEFIESFSPKGKAFSFHFTKDTCYQVRTGKCPLEINNQDEYCAKLSTKIYDTFEMDPVFIVRHRCGHYDFSNGQHRTCIAGRLGLTIPVWIGEERSLCDSCRNIKGSIIKEF
;
A
#
# COMPACT_ATOMS: atom_id res chain seq x y z
N MET A 1 -2.37 -15.69 11.28
CA MET A 1 -2.89 -14.45 10.65
C MET A 1 -3.68 -13.73 11.72
N GLU A 2 -3.54 -12.41 11.82
CA GLU A 2 -4.16 -11.56 12.83
C GLU A 2 -4.95 -10.44 12.13
N PHE A 3 -6.09 -10.03 12.70
CA PHE A 3 -6.85 -8.88 12.21
C PHE A 3 -6.53 -7.65 13.05
N ILE A 4 -6.23 -6.53 12.37
CA ILE A 4 -6.00 -5.23 13.00
C ILE A 4 -6.94 -4.23 12.33
N GLU A 5 -7.91 -3.72 13.08
CA GLU A 5 -8.94 -2.81 12.56
C GLU A 5 -8.36 -1.43 12.18
N SER A 6 -7.40 -0.93 12.96
CA SER A 6 -6.80 0.40 12.78
C SER A 6 -5.29 0.29 12.65
N PHE A 7 -4.83 -0.23 11.51
CA PHE A 7 -3.40 -0.34 11.21
C PHE A 7 -2.89 0.91 10.49
N SER A 8 -1.82 1.53 11.00
CA SER A 8 -1.16 2.66 10.34
C SER A 8 0.00 2.18 9.46
N PRO A 9 -0.02 2.43 8.13
CA PRO A 9 1.11 2.14 7.26
C PRO A 9 2.28 3.12 7.40
N LYS A 10 2.08 4.26 8.07
CA LYS A 10 3.11 5.29 8.23
C LYS A 10 4.28 4.77 9.09
N GLY A 11 5.51 5.06 8.68
CA GLY A 11 6.74 4.56 9.31
C GLY A 11 6.98 3.06 9.12
N LYS A 12 6.31 2.43 8.15
CA LYS A 12 6.50 1.01 7.80
C LYS A 12 6.96 0.89 6.36
N ALA A 13 7.85 -0.06 6.12
CA ALA A 13 8.41 -0.33 4.81
C ALA A 13 7.69 -1.50 4.13
N PHE A 14 7.20 -1.25 2.91
CA PHE A 14 6.47 -2.24 2.12
C PHE A 14 7.16 -2.47 0.78
N SER A 15 7.09 -3.70 0.28
CA SER A 15 7.55 -4.08 -1.05
C SER A 15 6.36 -4.00 -2.02
N PHE A 16 6.38 -2.98 -2.87
CA PHE A 16 5.33 -2.66 -3.84
C PHE A 16 5.67 -3.18 -5.23
N HIS A 17 4.65 -3.59 -5.97
CA HIS A 17 4.75 -4.14 -7.33
C HIS A 17 3.96 -3.28 -8.33
N PHE A 18 4.06 -1.96 -8.20
CA PHE A 18 3.41 -1.04 -9.13
C PHE A 18 4.09 -1.05 -10.50
N THR A 19 3.29 -1.07 -11.56
CA THR A 19 3.73 -0.93 -12.94
C THR A 19 3.23 0.39 -13.52
N LYS A 20 3.68 0.74 -14.72
CA LYS A 20 3.14 1.90 -15.47
C LYS A 20 1.65 1.75 -15.80
N ASP A 21 1.14 0.52 -15.81
CA ASP A 21 -0.27 0.25 -16.11
C ASP A 21 -1.15 0.25 -14.86
N THR A 22 -0.58 0.02 -13.67
CA THR A 22 -1.33 -0.04 -12.42
C THR A 22 -1.20 1.23 -11.57
N CYS A 23 -0.15 2.05 -11.77
CA CYS A 23 0.07 3.24 -10.96
C CYS A 23 0.38 4.48 -11.81
N TYR A 24 -0.48 5.51 -11.69
CA TYR A 24 -0.30 6.78 -12.38
C TYR A 24 1.03 7.46 -12.04
N GLN A 25 1.49 7.37 -10.78
CA GLN A 25 2.77 7.94 -10.37
C GLN A 25 3.95 7.22 -11.05
N VAL A 26 3.90 5.89 -11.16
CA VAL A 26 4.95 5.14 -11.88
C VAL A 26 4.92 5.45 -13.37
N ARG A 27 3.73 5.69 -13.93
CA ARG A 27 3.55 6.06 -15.34
C ARG A 27 4.07 7.45 -15.68
N THR A 28 3.80 8.45 -14.82
CA THR A 28 3.96 9.88 -15.17
C THR A 28 4.97 10.63 -14.29
N GLY A 29 5.42 10.04 -13.19
CA GLY A 29 6.24 10.68 -12.17
C GLY A 29 5.45 11.54 -11.18
N LYS A 30 4.15 11.79 -11.38
CA LYS A 30 3.33 12.66 -10.52
C LYS A 30 2.30 11.84 -9.74
N CYS A 31 2.14 12.06 -8.44
CA CYS A 31 1.08 11.39 -7.67
C CYS A 31 -0.25 12.14 -7.80
N PRO A 32 -1.37 11.50 -8.16
CA PRO A 32 -2.67 12.18 -8.24
C PRO A 32 -3.13 12.87 -6.95
N LEU A 33 -2.70 12.35 -5.79
CA LEU A 33 -2.97 12.95 -4.49
C LEU A 33 -2.20 14.26 -4.27
N GLU A 34 -1.04 14.43 -4.90
CA GLU A 34 -0.19 15.62 -4.76
C GLU A 34 -0.61 16.73 -5.75
N ILE A 35 -1.06 16.34 -6.95
CA ILE A 35 -1.51 17.28 -7.99
C ILE A 35 -3.02 17.52 -7.98
N ASN A 36 -3.74 16.97 -6.99
CA ASN A 36 -5.19 17.04 -6.84
C ASN A 36 -5.96 16.69 -8.14
N ASN A 37 -5.51 15.66 -8.85
CA ASN A 37 -6.19 15.19 -10.06
C ASN A 37 -7.31 14.22 -9.67
N GLN A 38 -8.53 14.74 -9.53
CA GLN A 38 -9.70 14.01 -9.04
C GLN A 38 -10.22 12.96 -10.03
N ASP A 39 -9.80 12.98 -11.30
CA ASP A 39 -10.24 11.99 -12.28
C ASP A 39 -9.51 10.65 -12.15
N GLU A 40 -8.36 10.67 -11.48
CA GLU A 40 -7.49 9.50 -11.34
C GLU A 40 -7.92 8.58 -10.19
N TYR A 41 -7.62 7.29 -10.37
CA TYR A 41 -8.04 6.22 -9.47
C TYR A 41 -7.70 6.47 -8.00
N CYS A 42 -6.47 6.89 -7.70
CA CYS A 42 -6.04 7.10 -6.32
C CYS A 42 -6.76 8.25 -5.64
N ALA A 43 -7.11 9.32 -6.37
CA ALA A 43 -7.84 10.45 -5.82
C ALA A 43 -9.29 10.03 -5.46
N LYS A 44 -9.99 9.38 -6.40
CA LYS A 44 -11.33 8.83 -6.17
C LYS A 44 -11.35 7.83 -5.02
N LEU A 45 -10.34 6.96 -4.95
CA LEU A 45 -10.21 5.98 -3.88
C LEU A 45 -9.95 6.67 -2.53
N SER A 46 -9.12 7.72 -2.48
CA SER A 46 -8.87 8.45 -1.23
C SER A 46 -10.13 9.08 -0.64
N THR A 47 -11.00 9.65 -1.48
CA THR A 47 -12.30 10.18 -1.05
C THR A 47 -13.14 9.08 -0.39
N LYS A 48 -13.20 7.88 -0.99
CA LYS A 48 -13.91 6.74 -0.38
C LYS A 48 -13.32 6.32 0.96
N ILE A 49 -12.00 6.30 1.08
CA ILE A 49 -11.31 5.95 2.34
C ILE A 49 -11.67 6.97 3.44
N TYR A 50 -11.85 8.26 3.09
CA TYR A 50 -12.27 9.30 4.03
C TYR A 50 -13.77 9.23 4.37
N ASP A 51 -14.62 9.06 3.36
CA ASP A 51 -16.07 9.28 3.48
C ASP A 51 -16.82 8.04 3.97
N THR A 52 -16.35 6.86 3.58
CA THR A 52 -17.02 5.59 3.88
C THR A 52 -16.02 4.69 4.60
N PHE A 53 -16.20 4.52 5.92
CA PHE A 53 -15.44 3.56 6.72
C PHE A 53 -15.66 2.08 6.29
N GLU A 54 -16.47 1.84 5.25
CA GLU A 54 -16.64 0.55 4.59
C GLU A 54 -15.46 0.25 3.65
N MET A 55 -14.36 -0.22 4.24
CA MET A 55 -13.22 -0.72 3.49
C MET A 55 -13.05 -2.22 3.68
N ASP A 56 -12.92 -2.95 2.58
CA ASP A 56 -12.42 -4.31 2.61
C ASP A 56 -11.01 -4.33 3.21
N PRO A 57 -10.77 -5.18 4.23
CA PRO A 57 -9.45 -5.31 4.84
C PRO A 57 -8.36 -5.61 3.81
N VAL A 58 -7.19 -5.01 4.02
CA VAL A 58 -6.01 -5.30 3.21
C VAL A 58 -5.26 -6.51 3.77
N PHE A 59 -4.79 -7.40 2.91
CA PHE A 59 -4.05 -8.58 3.31
C PHE A 59 -2.55 -8.33 3.08
N ILE A 60 -1.80 -8.31 4.18
CA ILE A 60 -0.36 -8.06 4.18
C ILE A 60 0.37 -9.22 4.86
N VAL A 61 1.63 -9.42 4.48
CA VAL A 61 2.51 -10.42 5.08
C VAL A 61 3.79 -9.74 5.53
N ARG A 62 4.14 -9.88 6.81
CA ARG A 62 5.40 -9.39 7.35
C ARG A 62 6.49 -10.45 7.17
N HIS A 63 7.55 -10.08 6.47
CA HIS A 63 8.71 -10.94 6.24
C HIS A 63 9.78 -10.78 7.33
N ARG A 64 10.69 -11.76 7.44
CA ARG A 64 11.80 -11.70 8.42
C ARG A 64 12.75 -10.50 8.23
N CYS A 65 12.78 -9.90 7.03
CA CYS A 65 13.55 -8.68 6.76
C CYS A 65 12.89 -7.40 7.30
N GLY A 66 11.72 -7.53 7.96
CA GLY A 66 10.97 -6.40 8.51
C GLY A 66 10.03 -5.71 7.53
N HIS A 67 10.13 -6.03 6.23
CA HIS A 67 9.27 -5.48 5.18
C HIS A 67 7.94 -6.24 5.08
N TYR A 68 6.93 -5.53 4.61
CA TYR A 68 5.61 -6.08 4.32
C TYR A 68 5.43 -6.32 2.82
N ASP A 69 4.91 -7.47 2.42
CA ASP A 69 4.38 -7.73 1.07
C ASP A 69 2.85 -7.73 1.08
N PHE A 70 2.26 -7.71 -0.10
CA PHE A 70 0.81 -7.59 -0.30
C PHE A 70 0.22 -8.83 -0.96
N SER A 71 -0.88 -9.33 -0.42
CA SER A 71 -1.78 -10.21 -1.17
C SER A 71 -2.86 -9.39 -1.91
N ASN A 72 -3.24 -8.22 -1.38
CA ASN A 72 -4.08 -7.24 -2.07
C ASN A 72 -3.84 -5.81 -1.54
N GLY A 73 -4.60 -4.82 -2.04
CA GLY A 73 -4.73 -3.51 -1.36
C GLY A 73 -3.50 -2.59 -1.38
N GLN A 74 -2.56 -2.77 -2.31
CA GLN A 74 -1.37 -1.92 -2.47
C GLN A 74 -1.72 -0.42 -2.55
N HIS A 75 -2.71 -0.05 -3.37
CA HIS A 75 -3.13 1.35 -3.50
C HIS A 75 -3.75 1.90 -2.21
N ARG A 76 -4.60 1.13 -1.51
CA ARG A 76 -5.20 1.54 -0.23
C ARG A 76 -4.12 1.81 0.81
N THR A 77 -3.14 0.92 0.92
CA THR A 77 -2.00 1.08 1.84
C THR A 77 -1.15 2.31 1.48
N CYS A 78 -0.87 2.51 0.19
CA CYS A 78 -0.11 3.66 -0.28
C CYS A 78 -0.82 4.99 0.00
N ILE A 79 -2.14 5.05 -0.25
CA ILE A 79 -2.97 6.23 0.05
C ILE A 79 -2.96 6.49 1.56
N ALA A 80 -3.25 5.47 2.37
CA ALA A 80 -3.30 5.59 3.82
C ALA A 80 -1.96 6.03 4.42
N GLY A 81 -0.84 5.45 3.99
CA GLY A 81 0.50 5.88 4.42
C GLY A 81 0.79 7.33 4.09
N ARG A 82 0.51 7.76 2.84
CA ARG A 82 0.72 9.16 2.40
C ARG A 82 -0.14 10.17 3.16
N LEU A 83 -1.37 9.80 3.50
CA LEU A 83 -2.32 10.68 4.17
C LEU A 83 -2.28 10.55 5.70
N GLY A 84 -1.48 9.62 6.24
CA GLY A 84 -1.42 9.36 7.68
C GLY A 84 -2.69 8.70 8.25
N LEU A 85 -3.45 7.98 7.41
CA LEU A 85 -4.69 7.31 7.80
C LEU A 85 -4.40 5.89 8.29
N THR A 86 -5.38 5.32 8.99
CA THR A 86 -5.39 3.91 9.39
C THR A 86 -6.37 3.11 8.54
N ILE A 87 -6.04 1.85 8.27
CA ILE A 87 -6.87 0.93 7.48
C ILE A 87 -7.01 -0.42 8.21
N PRO A 88 -8.12 -1.14 8.00
CA PRO A 88 -8.25 -2.52 8.49
C PRO A 88 -7.35 -3.45 7.68
N VAL A 89 -6.64 -4.35 8.36
CA VAL A 89 -5.74 -5.31 7.72
C VAL A 89 -5.82 -6.70 8.35
N TRP A 90 -5.59 -7.70 7.51
CA TRP A 90 -5.15 -9.03 7.95
C TRP A 90 -3.63 -9.13 7.76
N ILE A 91 -2.92 -9.41 8.84
CA ILE A 91 -1.47 -9.58 8.85
C ILE A 91 -1.09 -11.05 9.02
N GLY A 92 -0.31 -11.56 8.07
CA GLY A 92 0.43 -12.82 8.19
C GLY A 92 1.90 -12.58 8.56
N GLU A 93 2.59 -13.62 8.98
CA GLU A 93 4.05 -13.62 9.14
C GLU A 93 4.68 -14.70 8.28
N GLU A 94 5.82 -14.38 7.68
CA GLU A 94 6.58 -15.33 6.85
C GLU A 94 8.08 -15.25 7.12
N ARG A 95 8.74 -16.41 7.16
CA ARG A 95 10.19 -16.50 7.39
C ARG A 95 11.03 -16.20 6.14
N SER A 96 10.41 -16.10 4.97
CA SER A 96 11.09 -15.74 3.73
C SER A 96 11.43 -14.23 3.72
N LEU A 97 12.30 -13.84 2.79
CA LEU A 97 12.53 -12.42 2.49
C LEU A 97 11.39 -11.89 1.61
N CYS A 98 11.08 -10.60 1.70
CA CYS A 98 10.14 -9.98 0.77
C CYS A 98 10.68 -10.01 -0.67
N ASP A 99 9.79 -9.83 -1.65
CA ASP A 99 10.16 -9.84 -3.08
C ASP A 99 11.28 -8.84 -3.41
N SER A 100 11.23 -7.65 -2.82
CA SER A 100 12.28 -6.64 -3.01
C SER A 100 13.65 -7.07 -2.47
N CYS A 101 13.71 -7.66 -1.27
CA CYS A 101 14.96 -8.18 -0.70
C CYS A 101 15.47 -9.44 -1.44
N ARG A 102 14.59 -10.12 -2.17
CA ARG A 102 14.96 -11.22 -3.09
C ARG A 102 15.42 -10.71 -4.47
N ASN A 103 15.45 -9.40 -4.69
CA ASN A 103 15.74 -8.77 -5.98
C ASN A 103 14.78 -9.21 -7.10
N ILE A 104 13.50 -9.42 -6.76
CA ILE A 104 12.46 -9.71 -7.76
C ILE A 104 12.22 -8.45 -8.60
N LYS A 105 12.36 -8.57 -9.92
CA LYS A 105 12.21 -7.46 -10.85
C LYS A 105 10.82 -6.84 -10.73
N GLY A 106 10.77 -5.51 -10.61
CA GLY A 106 9.52 -4.75 -10.53
C GLY A 106 8.97 -4.60 -9.11
N SER A 107 9.65 -5.16 -8.11
CA SER A 107 9.38 -4.87 -6.69
C SER A 107 10.25 -3.70 -6.21
N ILE A 108 9.68 -2.80 -5.42
CA ILE A 108 10.38 -1.66 -4.81
C ILE A 108 9.99 -1.51 -3.35
N ILE A 109 10.98 -1.27 -2.48
CA ILE A 109 10.70 -0.92 -1.08
C ILE A 109 10.31 0.55 -1.01
N LYS A 110 9.21 0.84 -0.32
CA LYS A 110 8.80 2.20 0.02
C LYS A 110 8.33 2.29 1.46
N GLU A 111 8.79 3.35 2.12
CA GLU A 111 8.33 3.80 3.44
C GLU A 111 7.51 5.09 3.29
N PHE A 112 6.61 5.35 4.24
CA PHE A 112 5.70 6.51 4.27
C PHE A 112 5.92 7.38 5.50
#